data_AF-A0A812XR05-F1
#
_entry.id   AF-A0A812XR05-F1
#
_cell.length_a   1.000
_cell.length_b   1.000
_cell.length_c   1.000
_cell.angle_alpha   90.00
_cell.angle_beta   90.00
_cell.angle_gamma   90.00
#
_symmetry.space_group_name_H-M   'P 1'
#
loop_
_entity.id
_entity.type
_entity.pdbx_description
1 polymer ?
#
loop_
_entity_poly.entity_id
_entity_poly.type
_entity_poly.pdbx_seq_one_letter_code
_entity_poly.pdbx_strand_id
1 'polypeptide(L)'
;VPPGFEGKIPEGYYVAHSPTYTNFVILRGFLKEGRPDHAAKMWKDGLKIYPLAKAGSPPKMEFINTSGKTMNTVHSNDFGFFKEVNAVIQREPLDFLDPELRGNLMAIGI
;
A
#
# COMPACT_ATOMS: atom_id res chain seq x y z
N VAL A 1 -10.24 -5.48 2.45
CA VAL A 1 -9.99 -6.90 2.16
C VAL A 1 -9.42 -7.03 0.75
N PRO A 2 -8.52 -8.00 0.51
CA PRO A 2 -7.92 -8.22 -0.80
C PRO A 2 -8.91 -8.86 -1.79
N PRO A 3 -8.58 -8.89 -3.09
CA PRO A 3 -9.27 -9.68 -4.10
C PRO A 3 -9.43 -11.14 -3.66
N GLY A 4 -10.62 -11.71 -3.86
CA GLY A 4 -10.92 -13.11 -3.51
C GLY A 4 -10.97 -13.42 -2.01
N PHE A 5 -11.10 -12.42 -1.13
CA PHE A 5 -11.21 -12.68 0.31
C PHE A 5 -12.54 -13.37 0.69
N GLU A 6 -12.47 -14.62 1.13
CA GLU A 6 -13.63 -15.43 1.57
C GLU A 6 -13.78 -15.52 3.10
N GLY A 7 -12.91 -14.84 3.85
CA GLY A 7 -12.93 -14.88 5.31
C GLY A 7 -14.10 -14.11 5.93
N LYS A 8 -14.41 -14.40 7.20
CA LYS A 8 -15.39 -13.63 7.96
C LYS A 8 -14.86 -12.21 8.22
N ILE A 9 -15.65 -11.22 7.84
CA ILE A 9 -15.43 -9.82 8.20
C ILE A 9 -16.04 -9.59 9.59
N PRO A 10 -15.27 -9.10 10.58
CA PRO A 10 -15.84 -8.77 11.89
C PRO A 10 -16.78 -7.57 11.83
N GLU A 11 -17.76 -7.53 12.73
CA GLU A 11 -18.66 -6.39 12.88
C GLU A 11 -17.94 -5.15 13.44
N GLY A 12 -18.48 -3.95 13.16
CA GLY A 12 -17.95 -2.68 13.68
C GLY A 12 -16.78 -2.09 12.88
N TYR A 13 -16.45 -2.65 11.71
CA TYR A 13 -15.38 -2.15 10.84
C TYR A 13 -15.95 -1.44 9.61
N TYR A 14 -15.26 -0.39 9.16
CA TYR A 14 -15.40 0.13 7.81
C TYR A 14 -14.54 -0.71 6.86
N VAL A 15 -15.18 -1.35 5.89
CA VAL A 15 -14.50 -2.29 4.99
C VAL A 15 -14.28 -1.65 3.63
N ALA A 16 -13.01 -1.52 3.24
CA ALA A 16 -12.64 -1.24 1.85
C ALA A 16 -12.37 -2.56 1.12
N HIS A 17 -12.91 -2.72 -0.09
CA HIS A 17 -12.59 -3.84 -0.99
C HIS A 17 -11.57 -3.34 -2.01
N SER A 18 -10.33 -3.82 -1.90
CA SER A 18 -9.27 -3.38 -2.80
C SER A 18 -9.32 -4.21 -4.09
N PRO A 19 -9.20 -3.59 -5.28
CA PRO A 19 -9.07 -4.32 -6.54
C PRO A 19 -7.68 -4.95 -6.70
N THR A 20 -6.72 -4.61 -5.83
CA THR A 20 -5.32 -5.07 -5.88
C THR A 20 -4.87 -5.66 -4.55
N TYR A 21 -3.78 -6.45 -4.57
CA TYR A 21 -3.14 -6.98 -3.37
C TYR A 21 -2.27 -5.93 -2.68
N THR A 22 -1.71 -5.00 -3.45
CA THR A 22 -0.89 -3.90 -2.91
C THR A 22 -1.77 -2.70 -2.56
N ASN A 23 -1.59 -2.14 -1.36
CA ASN A 23 -2.26 -0.93 -0.92
C ASN A 23 -1.24 0.07 -0.40
N PHE A 24 -1.43 1.35 -0.70
CA PHE A 24 -0.61 2.43 -0.19
C PHE A 24 -1.47 3.41 0.60
N VAL A 25 -1.15 3.58 1.89
CA VAL A 25 -1.89 4.45 2.80
C VAL A 25 -0.99 5.62 3.18
N ILE A 26 -1.42 6.83 2.79
CA ILE A 26 -0.72 8.07 3.10
C ILE A 26 -1.51 8.79 4.18
N LEU A 27 -0.86 9.09 5.28
CA LEU A 27 -1.43 9.84 6.40
C LEU A 27 -0.65 11.13 6.59
N ARG A 28 -1.36 12.24 6.78
CA ARG A 28 -0.75 13.56 7.03
C ARG A 28 -1.03 13.99 8.46
N GLY A 29 0.02 14.13 9.24
CA GLY A 29 -0.03 14.77 10.55
C GLY A 29 -0.04 16.29 10.43
N PHE A 30 -0.86 16.97 11.23
CA PHE A 30 -0.84 18.44 11.32
C PHE A 30 0.13 18.91 12.40
N LEU A 31 0.75 20.06 12.16
CA LEU A 31 1.62 20.70 13.13
C LEU A 31 0.78 21.28 14.28
N LYS A 32 1.32 21.18 15.50
CA LYS A 32 0.82 21.92 16.66
C LYS A 32 1.90 22.89 17.09
N GLU A 33 1.58 24.18 17.18
CA GLU A 33 2.55 25.24 17.53
C GLU A 33 3.80 25.20 16.62
N GLY A 34 3.60 24.92 15.32
CA GLY A 34 4.68 24.82 14.34
C GLY A 34 5.54 23.55 14.45
N ARG A 35 5.20 22.61 15.34
CA ARG A 35 6.01 21.40 15.60
C ARG A 35 5.32 20.10 15.20
N PRO A 36 6.07 19.10 14.70
CA PRO A 36 5.51 17.81 14.27
C PRO A 36 5.38 16.78 15.40
N ASP A 37 5.94 17.04 16.59
CA ASP A 37 6.02 16.08 17.70
C ASP A 37 4.65 15.53 18.12
N HIS A 38 3.64 16.41 18.13
CA HIS A 38 2.29 16.05 18.48
C HIS A 38 1.73 14.97 17.54
N ALA A 39 1.84 15.19 16.22
CA ALA A 39 1.40 14.21 15.24
C ALA A 39 2.25 12.93 15.30
N ALA A 40 3.57 13.04 15.43
CA ALA A 40 4.44 11.87 15.52
C ALA A 40 4.09 10.96 16.71
N LYS A 41 3.79 11.55 17.87
CA LYS A 41 3.32 10.81 19.05
C LYS A 41 1.94 10.18 18.82
N MET A 42 0.99 10.93 18.27
CA MET A 42 -0.34 10.43 17.93
C MET A 42 -0.27 9.19 17.04
N TRP A 43 0.57 9.20 16.00
CA TRP A 43 0.72 8.04 15.12
C TRP A 43 1.38 6.85 15.81
N LYS A 44 2.43 7.08 16.62
CA LYS A 44 3.11 5.99 17.31
C LYS A 44 2.21 5.28 18.33
N ASP A 45 1.39 6.05 19.01
CA ASP A 45 0.56 5.52 20.10
C ASP A 45 -0.80 5.01 19.58
N GLY A 46 -1.42 5.76 18.66
CA GLY A 46 -2.81 5.56 18.24
C GLY A 46 -2.98 4.77 16.94
N LEU A 47 -2.04 4.82 16.00
CA LEU A 47 -2.15 4.03 14.77
C LEU A 47 -1.76 2.58 15.05
N LYS A 48 -2.57 1.64 14.55
CA LYS A 48 -2.28 0.21 14.56
C LYS A 48 -2.49 -0.36 13.17
N ILE A 49 -1.46 -0.98 12.60
CA ILE A 49 -1.50 -1.66 11.31
C ILE A 49 -0.98 -3.08 11.53
N TYR A 50 -1.84 -4.06 11.30
CA TYR A 50 -1.51 -5.48 11.47
C TYR A 50 -2.44 -6.35 10.62
N PRO A 51 -2.05 -7.60 10.30
CA PRO A 51 -2.93 -8.55 9.62
C PRO A 51 -4.13 -8.88 10.49
N LEU A 52 -5.33 -8.87 9.91
CA LEU A 52 -6.59 -9.15 10.62
C LEU A 52 -6.55 -10.49 11.40
N ALA A 53 -5.93 -11.53 10.83
CA ALA A 53 -5.77 -12.84 11.47
C ALA A 53 -4.98 -12.81 12.79
N LYS A 54 -4.21 -11.74 13.05
CA LYS A 54 -3.43 -11.55 14.29
C LYS A 54 -4.07 -10.53 15.23
N ALA A 55 -5.33 -10.12 15.02
CA ALA A 55 -5.97 -9.09 15.84
C ALA A 55 -6.00 -9.40 17.35
N GLY A 56 -6.07 -10.67 17.74
CA GLY A 56 -6.02 -11.09 19.15
C GLY A 56 -4.64 -10.99 19.79
N SER A 57 -3.56 -10.97 19.00
CA SER A 57 -2.19 -10.80 19.46
C SER A 57 -1.37 -10.12 18.36
N PRO A 58 -1.58 -8.80 18.13
CA PRO A 58 -0.98 -8.11 17.02
C PRO A 58 0.54 -8.04 17.19
N PRO A 59 1.32 -8.21 16.10
CA PRO A 59 2.76 -8.04 16.16
C PRO A 59 3.12 -6.61 16.56
N LYS A 60 4.29 -6.45 17.20
CA LYS A 60 4.82 -5.13 17.52
C LYS A 60 5.05 -4.35 16.22
N MET A 61 4.52 -3.13 16.14
CA MET A 61 4.77 -2.28 14.98
C MET A 61 6.20 -1.74 14.98
N GLU A 62 6.75 -1.63 13.78
CA GLU A 62 8.03 -1.01 13.53
C GLU A 62 7.81 0.34 12.84
N PHE A 63 8.52 1.36 13.33
CA PHE A 63 8.49 2.70 12.76
C PHE A 63 9.85 3.01 12.17
N ILE A 64 9.89 3.17 10.85
CA ILE A 64 11.11 3.51 10.13
C ILE A 64 11.12 5.03 9.94
N ASN A 65 12.10 5.71 10.53
CA ASN A 65 12.32 7.13 10.28
C ASN A 65 13.11 7.31 8.98
N THR A 66 12.49 7.95 8.00
CA THR A 66 13.08 8.28 6.70
C THR A 66 13.41 9.78 6.56
N SER A 67 13.17 10.60 7.60
CA SER A 67 13.53 12.02 7.59
C SER A 67 15.03 12.21 7.35
N GLY A 68 15.36 13.09 6.41
CA GLY A 68 16.75 13.37 6.02
C GLY A 68 17.40 12.27 5.16
N LYS A 69 16.69 11.18 4.82
CA LYS A 69 17.19 10.18 3.88
C LYS A 69 16.82 10.58 2.46
N THR A 70 17.81 10.53 1.56
CA THR A 70 17.56 10.67 0.12
C THR A 70 16.90 9.40 -0.40
N MET A 71 15.76 9.54 -1.07
CA MET A 71 15.04 8.44 -1.72
C MET A 71 14.62 8.91 -3.11
N ASN A 72 14.87 8.09 -4.13
CA ASN A 72 14.31 8.33 -5.46
C ASN A 72 12.98 7.57 -5.58
N THR A 73 11.91 8.31 -5.88
CA THR A 73 10.57 7.76 -6.12
C THR A 73 10.13 7.93 -7.57
N VAL A 74 11.03 8.41 -8.44
CA VAL A 74 10.83 8.49 -9.88
C VAL A 74 11.17 7.14 -10.48
N HIS A 75 10.24 6.60 -11.26
CA HIS A 75 10.40 5.35 -12.00
C HIS A 75 11.52 5.44 -13.02
N SER A 76 12.05 4.27 -13.41
CA SER A 76 13.02 4.18 -14.51
C SER A 76 12.48 4.85 -15.78
N ASN A 77 13.36 5.55 -16.50
CA ASN A 77 13.07 6.18 -17.79
C ASN A 77 13.74 5.45 -18.97
N ASP A 78 14.22 4.23 -18.71
CA ASP A 78 14.82 3.30 -19.67
C ASP A 78 14.04 1.98 -19.69
N PHE A 79 14.64 0.93 -20.25
CA PHE A 79 14.01 -0.39 -20.31
C PHE A 79 13.60 -0.96 -18.95
N GLY A 80 14.22 -0.51 -17.85
CA GLY A 80 13.85 -0.89 -16.49
C GLY A 80 12.37 -0.61 -16.19
N PHE A 81 11.80 0.43 -16.79
CA PHE A 81 10.38 0.77 -16.65
C PHE A 81 9.46 -0.41 -16.97
N PHE A 82 9.73 -1.10 -18.08
CA PHE A 82 8.92 -2.24 -18.52
C PHE A 82 9.04 -3.44 -17.59
N LYS A 83 10.20 -3.61 -16.93
CA LYS A 83 10.37 -4.63 -15.90
C LYS A 83 9.55 -4.30 -14.65
N GLU A 84 9.50 -3.03 -14.25
CA GLU A 84 8.67 -2.57 -13.13
C GLU A 84 7.19 -2.78 -13.44
N VAL A 85 6.73 -2.40 -14.63
CA VAL A 85 5.35 -2.65 -15.10
C VAL A 85 5.04 -4.14 -15.08
N ASN A 86 5.88 -4.97 -15.71
CA ASN A 86 5.68 -6.41 -15.72
C ASN A 86 5.59 -6.99 -14.30
N ALA A 87 6.45 -6.55 -13.36
CA ALA A 87 6.39 -7.01 -11.98
C ALA A 87 5.06 -6.67 -11.27
N VAL A 88 4.40 -5.56 -11.64
CA VAL A 88 3.05 -5.24 -11.16
C VAL A 88 2.03 -6.18 -11.81
N ILE A 89 2.08 -6.35 -13.14
CA ILE A 89 1.14 -7.20 -13.89
C ILE A 89 1.16 -8.65 -13.41
N GLN A 90 2.34 -9.21 -13.15
CA GLN A 90 2.46 -10.59 -12.65
C GLN A 90 1.98 -10.76 -11.20
N ARG A 91 1.89 -9.66 -10.42
CA ARG A 91 1.49 -9.70 -9.01
C ARG A 91 -0.01 -9.50 -8.81
N GLU A 92 -0.59 -8.52 -9.50
CA GLU A 92 -1.97 -8.09 -9.26
C GLU A 92 -2.99 -9.00 -9.99
N PRO A 93 -4.27 -9.05 -9.55
CA PRO A 93 -5.29 -9.88 -10.21
C PRO A 93 -5.49 -9.45 -11.66
N LEU A 94 -5.78 -10.39 -12.55
CA LEU A 94 -5.88 -10.12 -13.99
C LEU A 94 -6.79 -8.92 -14.31
N ASP A 95 -7.95 -8.82 -13.66
CA ASP A 95 -9.01 -7.82 -13.90
C ASP A 95 -8.79 -6.45 -13.25
N PHE A 96 -7.66 -6.22 -12.57
CA PHE A 96 -7.37 -4.91 -11.97
C PHE A 96 -7.10 -3.81 -13.01
N LEU A 97 -6.75 -4.21 -14.24
CA LEU A 97 -6.44 -3.32 -15.36
C LEU A 97 -7.41 -3.58 -16.51
N ASP A 98 -7.81 -2.50 -17.18
CA ASP A 98 -8.74 -2.56 -18.31
C ASP A 98 -8.23 -3.50 -19.43
N PRO A 99 -9.11 -4.31 -20.07
CA PRO A 99 -8.73 -5.19 -21.17
C PRO A 99 -7.93 -4.52 -22.29
N GLU A 100 -8.22 -3.26 -22.64
CA GLU A 100 -7.50 -2.53 -23.69
C GLU A 100 -6.04 -2.28 -23.29
N LEU A 101 -5.81 -1.79 -22.07
CA LEU A 101 -4.47 -1.55 -21.55
C LEU A 101 -3.67 -2.85 -21.42
N ARG A 102 -4.33 -3.93 -20.97
CA ARG A 102 -3.69 -5.26 -20.93
C ARG A 102 -3.32 -5.77 -22.32
N GLY A 103 -4.19 -5.55 -23.31
CA GLY A 103 -3.89 -5.89 -24.71
C GLY A 103 -2.66 -5.14 -25.24
N ASN A 104 -2.53 -3.86 -24.91
CA ASN A 104 -1.35 -3.06 -25.27
C ASN A 104 -0.06 -3.57 -24.61
N LEU A 105 -0.13 -4.02 -23.35
CA LEU A 105 1.00 -4.64 -22.65
C LEU A 105 1.36 -6.00 -23.27
N MET A 106 0.35 -6.81 -23.59
CA MET A 106 0.55 -8.11 -24.26
C MET A 106 1.23 -7.94 -25.62
N ALA A 107 0.87 -6.90 -26.38
CA ALA A 107 1.48 -6.59 -27.68
C ALA A 107 2.99 -6.30 -27.60
N ILE A 108 3.49 -5.90 -26.43
CA ILE A 108 4.92 -5.67 -26.18
C ILE A 108 5.57 -6.80 -25.34
N GLY A 109 4.86 -7.91 -25.12
CA GLY A 109 5.36 -9.10 -24.44
C GLY A 109 5.29 -9.06 -22.91
N ILE A 110 4.38 -8.26 -22.35
CA ILE A 110 4.08 -8.17 -20.91
C ILE A 110 2.72 -8.81 -20.60
#